data_AF-A0A7J3DMM8-F1
#
_entry.id   AF-A0A7J3DMM8-F1
#
_cell.length_a   1.000
_cell.length_b   1.000
_cell.length_c   1.000
_cell.angle_alpha   90.00
_cell.angle_beta   90.00
_cell.angle_gamma   90.00
#
_symmetry.space_group_name_H-M   'P 1'
#
loop_
_entity.id
_entity.type
_entity.pdbx_description
1 polymer ?
#
loop_
_entity_poly.entity_id
_entity_poly.type
_entity_poly.pdbx_seq_one_letter_code
_entity_poly.pdbx_strand_id
1 'polypeptide(L)'
;MVEFLVEDLRFAARYPFSSKAKTIVQKLNPSLDELDSQTKEIAKGILKNALSGRPYAISNTNDKDLLQRYVLAYPVAKIMASALENQKYFFYLANSMQKATVEFLRESKRPGAANEELGAIANAFGLKFSIVHSAAKMPDLFEISLLDFLSAPSRDDSLKLVNQKVSHGKVFLEEERMIRFIAEKVRRTVLASLPVPVENIPKELKELAFEALNESLAKKKEAISASANLNALPPCIEKIYSELLAGQNIAHMERFALATFLNAIGVPEDKILEAFSHAPNYNEKITRYHISRIVTG
;
A
#
# COMPACT_ATOMS: atom_id res chain seq x y z
N MET A 1 24.09 -22.52 -14.42
CA MET A 1 23.05 -21.99 -13.53
C MET A 1 23.67 -20.85 -12.74
N VAL A 2 23.10 -19.64 -12.77
CA VAL A 2 23.63 -18.53 -11.96
C VAL A 2 23.27 -18.82 -10.52
N GLU A 3 24.27 -19.13 -9.69
CA GLU A 3 24.03 -19.42 -8.28
C GLU A 3 24.14 -18.15 -7.45
N PHE A 4 23.11 -17.86 -6.67
CA PHE A 4 23.08 -16.75 -5.72
C PHE A 4 23.19 -17.26 -4.29
N LEU A 5 23.81 -16.45 -3.43
CA LEU A 5 23.82 -16.70 -1.99
C LEU A 5 22.41 -16.51 -1.43
N VAL A 6 22.02 -17.35 -0.45
CA VAL A 6 20.68 -17.28 0.17
C VAL A 6 20.46 -15.91 0.81
N GLU A 7 21.49 -15.36 1.46
CA GLU A 7 21.42 -14.04 2.11
C GLU A 7 21.19 -12.91 1.10
N ASP A 8 21.83 -12.98 -0.06
CA ASP A 8 21.63 -12.02 -1.15
C ASP A 8 20.21 -12.08 -1.71
N LEU A 9 19.70 -13.29 -1.93
CA LEU A 9 18.32 -13.51 -2.37
C LEU A 9 17.31 -13.03 -1.33
N ARG A 10 17.57 -13.28 -0.05
CA ARG A 10 16.71 -12.85 1.06
C ARG A 10 16.67 -11.34 1.18
N PHE A 11 17.83 -10.67 1.11
CA PHE A 11 17.89 -9.22 1.09
C PHE A 11 17.16 -8.65 -0.14
N ALA A 12 17.38 -9.22 -1.31
CA ALA A 12 16.72 -8.80 -2.54
C ALA A 12 15.19 -9.04 -2.50
N ALA A 13 14.73 -10.11 -1.88
CA ALA A 13 13.30 -10.37 -1.68
C ALA A 13 12.68 -9.36 -0.71
N ARG A 14 13.35 -9.01 0.40
CA ARG A 14 12.86 -7.96 1.32
C ARG A 14 12.85 -6.57 0.68
N TYR A 15 13.89 -6.26 -0.11
CA TYR A 15 14.10 -4.97 -0.75
C TYR A 15 14.23 -5.12 -2.27
N PRO A 16 13.14 -5.45 -2.97
CA PRO A 16 13.18 -5.78 -4.40
C PRO A 16 13.38 -4.56 -5.31
N PHE A 17 13.39 -3.35 -4.73
CA PHE A 17 13.78 -2.10 -5.39
C PHE A 17 15.29 -1.80 -5.30
N SER A 18 16.06 -2.61 -4.56
CA SER A 18 17.50 -2.39 -4.37
C SER A 18 18.31 -2.66 -5.63
N SER A 19 19.51 -2.08 -5.71
CA SER A 19 20.48 -2.39 -6.78
C SER A 19 20.84 -3.88 -6.84
N LYS A 20 20.91 -4.55 -5.69
CA LYS A 20 21.13 -5.99 -5.57
C LYS A 20 20.00 -6.79 -6.23
N ALA A 21 18.74 -6.48 -5.91
CA ALA A 21 17.58 -7.10 -6.56
C ALA A 21 17.58 -6.87 -8.07
N LYS A 22 17.86 -5.63 -8.53
CA LYS A 22 17.98 -5.31 -9.95
C LYS A 22 19.04 -6.17 -10.65
N THR A 23 20.19 -6.38 -10.02
CA THR A 23 21.29 -7.20 -10.56
C THR A 23 20.88 -8.67 -10.69
N ILE A 24 20.13 -9.19 -9.71
CA ILE A 24 19.60 -10.56 -9.75
C ILE A 24 18.60 -10.70 -10.91
N VAL A 25 17.64 -9.78 -11.04
CA VAL A 25 16.66 -9.79 -12.15
C VAL A 25 17.38 -9.73 -13.50
N GLN A 26 18.40 -8.88 -13.65
CA GLN A 26 19.18 -8.77 -14.89
C GLN A 26 19.94 -10.06 -15.24
N LYS A 27 20.49 -10.75 -14.24
CA LYS A 27 21.21 -12.02 -14.44
C LYS A 27 20.26 -13.19 -14.75
N LEU A 28 19.06 -13.18 -14.17
CA LEU A 28 18.03 -14.17 -14.47
C LEU A 28 17.39 -13.92 -15.85
N ASN A 29 17.31 -12.66 -16.27
CA ASN A 29 16.78 -12.20 -17.56
C ASN A 29 15.48 -12.89 -17.97
N PRO A 30 14.42 -12.82 -17.14
CA PRO A 30 13.18 -13.55 -17.40
C PRO A 30 12.42 -12.93 -18.59
N SER A 31 11.80 -13.79 -19.40
CA SER A 31 10.74 -13.37 -20.31
C SER A 31 9.41 -13.29 -19.56
N LEU A 32 8.59 -12.26 -19.82
CA LEU A 32 7.26 -12.12 -19.20
C LEU A 32 6.32 -13.26 -19.57
N ASP A 33 6.45 -13.81 -20.77
CA ASP A 33 5.65 -14.92 -21.28
C ASP A 33 6.00 -16.26 -20.60
N GLU A 34 7.25 -16.42 -20.16
CA GLU A 34 7.79 -17.66 -19.59
C GLU A 34 7.74 -17.69 -18.05
N LEU A 35 7.18 -16.66 -17.42
CA LEU A 35 7.02 -16.63 -15.97
C LEU A 35 6.14 -17.78 -15.49
N ASP A 36 6.63 -18.52 -14.49
CA ASP A 36 5.87 -19.60 -13.88
C ASP A 36 4.65 -19.06 -13.11
N SER A 37 3.61 -19.90 -12.99
CA SER A 37 2.35 -19.53 -12.34
C SER A 37 2.54 -19.07 -10.89
N GLN A 38 3.51 -19.62 -10.14
CA GLN A 38 3.72 -19.18 -8.76
C GLN A 38 4.30 -17.77 -8.70
N THR A 39 5.22 -17.40 -9.60
CA THR A 39 5.73 -16.02 -9.69
C THR A 39 4.61 -15.03 -10.02
N LYS A 40 3.70 -15.39 -10.94
CA LYS A 40 2.53 -14.58 -11.30
C LYS A 40 1.58 -14.40 -10.12
N GLU A 41 1.29 -15.47 -9.38
CA GLU A 41 0.44 -15.43 -8.18
C GLU A 41 1.06 -14.62 -7.03
N ILE A 42 2.37 -14.72 -6.83
CA ILE A 42 3.08 -13.86 -5.87
C ILE A 42 2.95 -12.40 -6.29
N ALA A 43 3.11 -12.08 -7.58
CA ALA A 43 2.95 -10.71 -8.09
C ALA A 43 1.53 -10.17 -7.88
N LYS A 44 0.51 -10.98 -8.18
CA LYS A 44 -0.90 -10.68 -7.89
C LYS A 44 -1.10 -10.42 -6.39
N GLY A 45 -0.53 -11.26 -5.53
CA GLY A 45 -0.57 -11.12 -4.07
C GLY A 45 0.07 -9.83 -3.56
N ILE A 46 1.23 -9.44 -4.11
CA ILE A 46 1.91 -8.17 -3.81
C ILE A 46 0.99 -6.99 -4.12
N LEU A 47 0.42 -6.96 -5.33
CA LEU A 47 -0.48 -5.90 -5.75
C LEU A 47 -1.74 -5.87 -4.86
N LYS A 48 -2.36 -7.01 -4.62
CA LYS A 48 -3.55 -7.13 -3.76
C LYS A 48 -3.31 -6.61 -2.33
N ASN A 49 -2.17 -6.93 -1.74
CA ASN A 49 -1.79 -6.40 -0.42
C ASN A 49 -1.68 -4.89 -0.45
N ALA A 50 -1.00 -4.33 -1.46
CA ALA A 50 -0.87 -2.90 -1.65
C ALA A 50 -2.25 -2.21 -1.80
N LEU A 51 -3.13 -2.72 -2.67
CA LEU A 51 -4.48 -2.19 -2.90
C LEU A 51 -5.37 -2.25 -1.63
N SER A 52 -5.10 -3.23 -0.76
CA SER A 52 -5.75 -3.41 0.54
C SER A 52 -5.09 -2.60 1.67
N GLY A 53 -4.06 -1.82 1.38
CA GLY A 53 -3.33 -1.00 2.36
C GLY A 53 -2.43 -1.80 3.33
N ARG A 54 -2.17 -3.07 3.03
CA ARG A 54 -1.32 -3.98 3.81
C ARG A 54 0.16 -3.83 3.40
N PRO A 55 1.11 -4.10 4.31
CA PRO A 55 2.53 -4.13 3.98
C PRO A 55 2.83 -5.22 2.94
N TYR A 56 3.88 -5.00 2.15
CA TYR A 56 4.51 -6.06 1.37
C TYR A 56 5.03 -7.14 2.33
N ALA A 57 4.85 -8.41 1.96
CA ALA A 57 5.17 -9.53 2.83
C ALA A 57 5.90 -10.61 2.03
N ILE A 58 6.87 -11.24 2.69
CA ILE A 58 7.55 -12.43 2.19
C ILE A 58 7.53 -13.51 3.25
N SER A 59 7.61 -14.77 2.83
CA SER A 59 7.77 -15.89 3.75
C SER A 59 9.17 -15.88 4.36
N ASN A 60 9.26 -16.16 5.66
CA ASN A 60 10.55 -16.43 6.32
C ASN A 60 11.05 -17.81 5.89
N THR A 61 11.82 -17.87 4.80
CA THR A 61 12.34 -19.11 4.22
C THR A 61 13.81 -18.95 3.79
N ASN A 62 14.52 -20.09 3.71
CA ASN A 62 15.84 -20.19 3.07
C ASN A 62 15.76 -20.89 1.70
N ASP A 63 14.55 -21.19 1.21
CA ASP A 63 14.33 -21.75 -0.12
C ASP A 63 14.74 -20.73 -1.20
N LYS A 64 15.83 -21.04 -1.90
CA LYS A 64 16.40 -20.18 -2.95
C LYS A 64 15.42 -19.95 -4.10
N ASP A 65 14.60 -20.93 -4.46
CA ASP A 65 13.68 -20.82 -5.58
C ASP A 65 12.52 -19.89 -5.22
N LEU A 66 11.94 -20.07 -4.02
CA LEU A 66 10.90 -19.17 -3.54
C LEU A 66 11.40 -17.73 -3.39
N LEU A 67 12.62 -17.52 -2.89
CA LEU A 67 13.22 -16.18 -2.80
C LEU A 67 13.45 -15.55 -4.18
N GLN A 68 13.92 -16.33 -5.17
CA GLN A 68 14.04 -15.85 -6.55
C GLN A 68 12.67 -15.45 -7.12
N ARG A 69 11.62 -16.24 -6.88
CA ARG A 69 10.25 -15.90 -7.29
C ARG A 69 9.79 -14.57 -6.67
N TYR A 70 10.06 -14.32 -5.39
CA TYR A 70 9.75 -13.00 -4.78
C TYR A 70 10.48 -11.84 -5.46
N VAL A 71 11.77 -12.02 -5.78
CA VAL A 71 12.57 -11.01 -6.49
C VAL A 71 12.00 -10.72 -7.89
N LEU A 72 11.58 -11.76 -8.63
CA LEU A 72 10.98 -11.62 -9.96
C LEU A 72 9.53 -11.11 -9.91
N ALA A 73 8.76 -11.46 -8.89
CA ALA A 73 7.36 -11.08 -8.76
C ALA A 73 7.16 -9.58 -8.52
N TYR A 74 8.11 -8.91 -7.86
CA TYR A 74 8.01 -7.47 -7.60
C TYR A 74 7.96 -6.59 -8.88
N PRO A 75 8.89 -6.71 -9.85
CA PRO A 75 8.76 -5.97 -11.10
C PRO A 75 7.49 -6.32 -11.87
N VAL A 76 7.01 -7.57 -11.80
CA VAL A 76 5.73 -7.99 -12.39
C VAL A 76 4.56 -7.26 -11.70
N ALA A 77 4.57 -7.14 -10.37
CA ALA A 77 3.55 -6.38 -9.64
C ALA A 77 3.55 -4.89 -10.00
N LYS A 78 4.71 -4.30 -10.31
CA LYS A 78 4.80 -2.93 -10.84
C LYS A 78 4.17 -2.80 -12.23
N ILE A 79 4.40 -3.77 -13.10
CA ILE A 79 3.78 -3.85 -14.43
C ILE A 79 2.26 -3.95 -14.29
N MET A 80 1.77 -4.87 -13.45
CA MET A 80 0.35 -5.02 -13.14
C MET A 80 -0.25 -3.72 -12.60
N ALA A 81 0.42 -3.05 -11.66
CA ALA A 81 -0.04 -1.76 -11.12
C ALA A 81 -0.13 -0.68 -12.22
N SER A 82 0.83 -0.64 -13.14
CA SER A 82 0.86 0.30 -14.27
C SER A 82 -0.23 0.00 -15.29
N ALA A 83 -0.55 -1.28 -15.51
CA ALA A 83 -1.60 -1.73 -16.42
C ALA A 83 -3.03 -1.37 -15.96
N LEU A 84 -3.21 -1.00 -14.69
CA LEU A 84 -4.46 -0.47 -14.15
C LEU A 84 -4.68 1.02 -14.44
N GLU A 85 -3.70 1.70 -15.04
CA GLU A 85 -3.79 3.07 -15.57
C GLU A 85 -4.32 4.11 -14.57
N ASN A 86 -4.06 3.91 -13.27
CA ASN A 86 -4.50 4.82 -12.22
C ASN A 86 -3.38 5.11 -11.21
N GLN A 87 -2.97 6.37 -11.15
CA GLN A 87 -1.86 6.83 -10.33
C GLN A 87 -2.02 6.49 -8.84
N LYS A 88 -3.25 6.39 -8.32
CA LYS A 88 -3.51 6.03 -6.91
C LYS A 88 -2.92 4.67 -6.53
N TYR A 89 -2.85 3.73 -7.47
CA TYR A 89 -2.30 2.40 -7.23
C TYR A 89 -0.77 2.41 -7.10
N PHE A 90 -0.09 3.39 -7.69
CA PHE A 90 1.36 3.57 -7.49
C PHE A 90 1.66 4.02 -6.06
N PHE A 91 0.84 4.93 -5.53
CA PHE A 91 0.92 5.33 -4.12
C PHE A 91 0.66 4.16 -3.18
N TYR A 92 -0.32 3.30 -3.49
CA TYR A 92 -0.58 2.10 -2.68
C TYR A 92 0.61 1.13 -2.66
N LEU A 93 1.22 0.86 -3.81
CA LEU A 93 2.41 -0.01 -3.87
C LEU A 93 3.60 0.60 -3.13
N ALA A 94 3.85 1.90 -3.30
CA ALA A 94 4.91 2.61 -2.58
C ALA A 94 4.69 2.61 -1.05
N ASN A 95 3.46 2.84 -0.59
CA ASN A 95 3.10 2.81 0.83
C ASN A 95 3.19 1.39 1.41
N SER A 96 2.85 0.36 0.62
CA SER A 96 3.00 -1.04 1.01
C SER A 96 4.47 -1.40 1.27
N MET A 97 5.38 -0.99 0.38
CA MET A 97 6.82 -1.18 0.55
C MET A 97 7.41 -0.35 1.70
N GLN A 98 6.92 0.87 1.91
CA GLN A 98 7.31 1.69 3.06
C GLN A 98 7.02 0.97 4.38
N LYS A 99 5.77 0.51 4.56
CA LYS A 99 5.35 -0.20 5.77
C LYS A 99 6.17 -1.47 5.99
N ALA A 100 6.36 -2.25 4.93
CA ALA A 100 7.17 -3.46 4.98
C ALA A 100 8.62 -3.17 5.37
N THR A 101 9.22 -2.09 4.87
CA THR A 101 10.60 -1.69 5.24
C THR A 101 10.72 -1.42 6.73
N VAL A 102 9.75 -0.72 7.31
CA VAL A 102 9.73 -0.47 8.76
C VAL A 102 9.61 -1.78 9.53
N GLU A 103 8.72 -2.67 9.12
CA GLU A 103 8.54 -3.99 9.75
C GLU A 103 9.82 -4.83 9.64
N PHE A 104 10.42 -4.91 8.46
CA PHE A 104 11.63 -5.67 8.21
C PHE A 104 12.82 -5.19 9.05
N LEU A 105 13.03 -3.88 9.14
CA LEU A 105 14.11 -3.33 9.96
C LEU A 105 13.89 -3.57 11.47
N ARG A 106 12.62 -3.63 11.93
CA ARG A 106 12.26 -3.92 13.33
C ARG A 106 12.30 -5.41 13.69
N GLU A 107 12.12 -6.31 12.72
CA GLU A 107 12.15 -7.77 12.95
C GLU A 107 13.51 -8.27 13.44
N SER A 108 14.58 -7.52 13.20
CA SER A 108 15.95 -7.86 13.58
C SER A 108 16.18 -7.74 15.09
N LYS A 109 15.86 -8.80 15.85
CA LYS A 109 16.00 -8.86 17.32
C LYS A 109 17.43 -9.09 17.84
N ARG A 110 18.40 -9.34 16.95
CA ARG A 110 19.80 -9.53 17.34
C ARG A 110 20.48 -8.17 17.47
N PRO A 111 21.25 -7.89 18.55
CA PRO A 111 22.03 -6.67 18.66
C PRO A 111 22.91 -6.46 17.42
N GLY A 112 22.84 -5.30 16.78
CA GLY A 112 23.64 -4.94 15.61
C GLY A 112 23.10 -5.42 14.24
N ALA A 113 22.24 -6.43 14.17
CA ALA A 113 21.72 -6.93 12.89
C ALA A 113 20.83 -5.90 12.16
N ALA A 114 20.07 -5.10 12.93
CA ALA A 114 19.30 -3.98 12.38
C ALA A 114 20.24 -2.93 11.74
N ASN A 115 21.39 -2.65 12.36
CA ASN A 115 22.37 -1.69 11.84
C ASN A 115 23.06 -2.18 10.56
N GLU A 116 23.37 -3.47 10.46
CA GLU A 116 23.94 -4.07 9.25
C GLU A 116 22.95 -3.99 8.08
N GLU A 117 21.70 -4.37 8.33
CA GLU A 117 20.66 -4.33 7.30
C GLU A 117 20.30 -2.89 6.90
N LEU A 118 20.24 -1.98 7.89
CA LEU A 118 20.07 -0.55 7.67
C LEU A 118 21.24 0.03 6.86
N GLY A 119 22.46 -0.41 7.13
CA GLY A 119 23.65 -0.13 6.33
C GLY A 119 23.51 -0.60 4.88
N ALA A 120 23.07 -1.84 4.68
CA ALA A 120 22.90 -2.43 3.37
C ALA A 120 21.83 -1.71 2.53
N ILE A 121 20.68 -1.36 3.12
CA ILE A 121 19.63 -0.61 2.43
C ILE A 121 20.02 0.85 2.19
N ALA A 122 20.70 1.52 3.14
CA ALA A 122 21.20 2.87 2.96
C ALA A 122 22.20 2.93 1.79
N ASN A 123 23.14 1.98 1.74
CA ASN A 123 24.10 1.85 0.64
C ASN A 123 23.40 1.61 -0.70
N ALA A 124 22.30 0.84 -0.73
CA ALA A 124 21.51 0.64 -1.94
C ALA A 124 20.89 1.95 -2.48
N PHE A 125 20.72 2.97 -1.63
CA PHE A 125 20.27 4.32 -1.99
C PHE A 125 21.40 5.34 -2.12
N GLY A 126 22.66 4.91 -2.00
CA GLY A 126 23.81 5.83 -1.95
C GLY A 126 23.80 6.75 -0.72
N LEU A 127 23.02 6.42 0.31
CA LEU A 127 22.96 7.17 1.56
C LEU A 127 24.13 6.76 2.44
N LYS A 128 24.95 7.75 2.82
CA LYS A 128 26.01 7.56 3.80
C LYS A 128 25.53 8.03 5.16
N PHE A 129 25.79 7.23 6.18
CA PHE A 129 25.58 7.60 7.57
C PHE A 129 26.73 7.08 8.43
N SER A 130 26.94 7.70 9.59
CA SER A 130 27.82 7.19 10.64
C SER A 130 27.00 6.97 11.91
N ILE A 131 27.47 6.06 12.76
CA ILE A 131 26.89 5.83 14.08
C ILE A 131 27.75 6.59 15.10
N VAL A 132 27.12 7.49 15.82
CA VAL A 132 27.72 8.22 16.94
C VAL A 132 27.35 7.45 18.20
N HIS A 133 28.31 6.69 18.72
CA HIS A 133 28.15 5.98 19.96
C HIS A 133 28.08 6.95 21.13
N SER A 134 27.03 6.83 21.93
CA SER A 134 26.86 7.71 23.07
C SER A 134 27.50 7.13 24.34
N ALA A 135 27.88 8.01 25.27
CA ALA A 135 28.36 7.60 26.59
C ALA A 135 27.30 6.75 27.33
N ALA A 136 27.78 5.91 28.27
CA ALA A 136 26.98 4.89 28.94
C ALA A 136 25.61 5.43 29.44
N LYS A 137 24.52 4.82 28.92
CA LYS A 137 23.07 5.07 29.16
C LYS A 137 22.30 5.92 28.15
N MET A 138 22.92 6.43 27.08
CA MET A 138 22.17 7.08 26.00
C MET A 138 22.14 6.21 24.73
N PRO A 139 21.05 6.25 23.94
CA PRO A 139 20.97 5.50 22.70
C PRO A 139 21.97 6.06 21.68
N ASP A 140 22.46 5.16 20.81
CA ASP A 140 23.28 5.53 19.67
C ASP A 140 22.49 6.44 18.72
N LEU A 141 23.20 7.38 18.09
CA LEU A 141 22.63 8.29 17.11
C LEU A 141 23.20 8.02 15.72
N PHE A 142 22.35 8.10 14.71
CA PHE A 142 22.71 8.07 13.31
C PHE A 142 22.95 9.50 12.84
N GLU A 143 24.15 9.76 12.35
CA GLU A 143 24.51 11.02 11.72
C GLU A 143 24.37 10.89 10.21
N ILE A 144 23.59 11.79 9.61
CA ILE A 144 23.44 11.94 8.15
C ILE A 144 23.69 13.39 7.73
N SER A 145 24.06 13.61 6.47
CA SER A 145 24.18 14.98 5.96
C SER A 145 22.81 15.66 5.91
N LEU A 146 22.79 16.98 6.13
CA LEU A 146 21.57 17.77 6.02
C LEU A 146 20.94 17.65 4.62
N LEU A 147 21.77 17.61 3.58
CA LEU A 147 21.30 17.43 2.19
C LEU A 147 20.64 16.06 1.99
N ASP A 148 21.23 15.00 2.54
CA ASP A 148 20.65 13.67 2.48
C ASP A 148 19.32 13.62 3.20
N PHE A 149 19.21 14.19 4.40
CA PHE A 149 17.97 14.25 5.15
C PHE A 149 16.86 14.98 4.38
N LEU A 150 17.20 16.12 3.75
CA LEU A 150 16.23 16.91 2.98
C LEU A 150 15.81 16.27 1.65
N SER A 151 16.56 15.29 1.15
CA SER A 151 16.23 14.60 -0.11
C SER A 151 14.95 13.75 -0.05
N ALA A 152 14.45 13.45 1.16
CA ALA A 152 13.21 12.70 1.37
C ALA A 152 12.27 13.44 2.35
N PRO A 153 11.61 14.53 1.88
CA PRO A 153 10.63 15.23 2.70
C PRO A 153 9.48 14.29 3.06
N SER A 154 9.14 14.26 4.34
CA SER A 154 8.10 13.42 4.91
C SER A 154 6.94 14.24 5.45
N ARG A 155 5.73 13.66 5.42
CA ARG A 155 4.58 14.17 6.17
C ARG A 155 4.57 13.73 7.63
N ASP A 156 5.45 12.79 7.99
CA ASP A 156 5.65 12.37 9.39
C ASP A 156 6.27 13.54 10.16
N ASP A 157 5.55 14.05 11.16
CA ASP A 157 6.01 15.15 12.00
C ASP A 157 7.35 14.82 12.68
N SER A 158 7.59 13.55 13.03
CA SER A 158 8.85 13.11 13.63
C SER A 158 10.06 13.23 12.71
N LEU A 159 9.83 13.43 11.40
CA LEU A 159 10.86 13.60 10.37
C LEU A 159 10.91 15.03 9.81
N LYS A 160 10.17 15.99 10.38
CA LYS A 160 10.35 17.41 10.03
C LYS A 160 11.71 17.90 10.52
N LEU A 161 12.42 18.68 9.71
CA LEU A 161 13.74 19.22 10.08
C LEU A 161 13.70 20.03 11.38
N VAL A 162 12.63 20.81 11.58
CA VAL A 162 12.42 21.60 12.81
C VAL A 162 12.36 20.76 14.08
N ASN A 163 12.11 19.45 13.94
CA ASN A 163 12.02 18.49 15.04
C ASN A 163 13.29 17.63 15.19
N GLN A 164 14.37 17.96 14.46
CA GLN A 164 15.63 17.22 14.53
C GLN A 164 16.75 18.00 15.23
N LYS A 165 17.70 17.27 15.79
CA LYS A 165 18.98 17.83 16.22
C LYS A 165 19.84 18.06 14.97
N VAL A 166 20.21 19.32 14.74
CA VAL A 166 21.04 19.73 13.61
C VAL A 166 22.28 20.43 14.13
N SER A 167 23.46 20.03 13.66
CA SER A 167 24.73 20.64 14.05
C SER A 167 25.74 20.50 12.92
N HIS A 168 26.45 21.57 12.58
CA HIS A 168 27.52 21.57 11.56
C HIS A 168 27.12 20.93 10.21
N GLY A 169 25.89 21.18 9.74
CA GLY A 169 25.40 20.63 8.47
C GLY A 169 25.03 19.14 8.53
N LYS A 170 24.90 18.57 9.73
CA LYS A 170 24.51 17.19 10.00
C LYS A 170 23.20 17.13 10.76
N VAL A 171 22.44 16.05 10.53
CA VAL A 171 21.22 15.72 11.24
C VAL A 171 21.45 14.44 12.03
N PHE A 172 21.04 14.45 13.30
CA PHE A 172 21.22 13.32 14.21
C PHE A 172 19.86 12.68 14.51
N LEU A 173 19.74 11.39 14.18
CA LEU A 173 18.51 10.62 14.30
C LEU A 173 18.71 9.46 15.27
N GLU A 174 17.72 9.20 16.11
CA GLU A 174 17.63 7.92 16.82
C GLU A 174 17.26 6.80 15.83
N GLU A 175 17.49 5.54 16.21
CA GLU A 175 17.25 4.35 15.37
C GLU A 175 15.86 4.35 14.74
N GLU A 176 14.81 4.56 15.55
CA GLU A 176 13.43 4.58 15.05
C GLU A 176 13.16 5.69 14.02
N ARG A 177 13.81 6.85 14.16
CA ARG A 177 13.72 7.94 13.19
C ARG A 177 14.50 7.60 11.92
N MET A 178 15.66 6.96 12.05
CA MET A 178 16.46 6.51 10.92
C MET A 178 15.71 5.45 10.09
N ILE A 179 15.07 4.47 10.75
CA ILE A 179 14.22 3.46 10.11
C ILE A 179 13.09 4.14 9.30
N ARG A 180 12.39 5.09 9.91
CA ARG A 180 11.30 5.85 9.24
C ARG A 180 11.82 6.67 8.07
N PHE A 181 12.97 7.32 8.22
CA PHE A 181 13.61 8.10 7.16
C PHE A 181 13.98 7.22 5.95
N ILE A 182 14.61 6.06 6.20
CA ILE A 182 14.90 5.06 5.17
C ILE A 182 13.61 4.58 4.49
N ALA A 183 12.58 4.26 5.26
CA ALA A 183 11.30 3.82 4.70
C ALA A 183 10.67 4.91 3.80
N GLU A 184 10.86 6.19 4.11
CA GLU A 184 10.38 7.28 3.25
C GLU A 184 11.22 7.45 1.98
N LYS A 185 12.54 7.22 2.05
CA LYS A 185 13.39 7.07 0.85
C LYS A 185 12.92 5.92 -0.04
N VAL A 186 12.57 4.78 0.55
CA VAL A 186 11.98 3.64 -0.17
C VAL A 186 10.71 4.06 -0.89
N ARG A 187 9.75 4.67 -0.16
CA ARG A 187 8.47 5.12 -0.73
C ARG A 187 8.68 6.00 -1.96
N ARG A 188 9.58 6.99 -1.87
CA ARG A 188 9.91 7.90 -2.97
C ARG A 188 10.56 7.18 -4.14
N THR A 189 11.47 6.26 -3.87
CA THR A 189 12.14 5.49 -4.93
C THR A 189 11.17 4.59 -5.68
N VAL A 190 10.31 3.86 -4.96
CA VAL A 190 9.28 3.02 -5.57
C VAL A 190 8.34 3.87 -6.43
N LEU A 191 7.88 5.00 -5.90
CA LEU A 191 6.98 5.91 -6.63
C LEU A 191 7.64 6.52 -7.87
N ALA A 192 8.90 6.96 -7.78
CA ALA A 192 9.65 7.51 -8.91
C ALA A 192 9.94 6.47 -10.00
N SER A 193 9.83 5.18 -9.67
CA SER A 193 10.03 4.07 -10.60
C SER A 193 8.75 3.63 -11.33
N LEU A 194 7.64 4.34 -11.13
CA LEU A 194 6.32 4.10 -11.73
C LEU A 194 5.81 5.37 -12.45
N PRO A 195 5.01 5.24 -13.52
CA PRO A 195 4.61 3.99 -14.17
C PRO A 195 5.79 3.32 -14.89
N VAL A 196 5.64 2.03 -15.21
CA VAL A 196 6.53 1.33 -16.14
C VAL A 196 5.84 1.16 -17.50
N PRO A 197 6.60 0.97 -18.59
CA PRO A 197 6.04 0.60 -19.90
C PRO A 197 5.13 -0.63 -19.77
N VAL A 198 3.97 -0.57 -20.43
CA VAL A 198 2.96 -1.64 -20.43
C VAL A 198 2.59 -2.09 -21.84
N GLU A 199 3.33 -1.62 -22.84
CA GLU A 199 3.25 -2.09 -24.21
C GLU A 199 3.67 -3.56 -24.27
N ASN A 200 2.87 -4.40 -24.93
CA ASN A 200 3.15 -5.83 -25.12
C ASN A 200 3.21 -6.68 -23.84
N ILE A 201 2.54 -6.26 -22.75
CA ILE A 201 2.40 -7.14 -21.59
C ILE A 201 1.47 -8.33 -21.92
N PRO A 202 1.78 -9.55 -21.45
CA PRO A 202 0.89 -10.70 -21.63
C PRO A 202 -0.53 -10.42 -21.09
N LYS A 203 -1.55 -10.82 -21.84
CA LYS A 203 -2.97 -10.60 -21.49
C LYS A 203 -3.30 -11.13 -20.09
N GLU A 204 -2.75 -12.30 -19.75
CA GLU A 204 -2.90 -12.94 -18.44
C GLU A 204 -2.46 -12.01 -17.30
N LEU A 205 -1.35 -11.28 -17.43
CA LEU A 205 -0.89 -10.36 -16.38
C LEU A 205 -1.86 -9.19 -16.19
N LYS A 206 -2.48 -8.71 -17.28
CA LYS A 206 -3.51 -7.68 -17.21
C LYS A 206 -4.76 -8.21 -16.51
N GLU A 207 -5.20 -9.42 -16.84
CA GLU A 207 -6.34 -10.08 -16.18
C GLU A 207 -6.08 -10.25 -14.67
N LEU A 208 -4.92 -10.78 -14.28
CA LEU A 208 -4.52 -10.92 -12.87
C LEU A 208 -4.47 -9.56 -12.13
N ALA A 209 -4.08 -8.48 -12.81
CA ALA A 209 -4.09 -7.14 -12.23
C ALA A 209 -5.52 -6.67 -11.87
N PHE A 210 -6.48 -6.88 -12.79
CA PHE A 210 -7.88 -6.55 -12.55
C PHE A 210 -8.52 -7.48 -11.52
N GLU A 211 -8.15 -8.76 -11.49
CA GLU A 211 -8.57 -9.68 -10.42
C GLU A 211 -8.09 -9.21 -9.05
N ALA A 212 -6.80 -8.86 -8.90
CA ALA A 212 -6.28 -8.32 -7.65
C ALA A 212 -7.05 -7.07 -7.18
N LEU A 213 -7.40 -6.20 -8.13
CA LEU A 213 -8.22 -5.01 -7.86
C LEU A 213 -9.62 -5.39 -7.38
N ASN A 214 -10.33 -6.23 -8.13
CA ASN A 214 -11.69 -6.66 -7.80
C ASN A 214 -11.75 -7.36 -6.44
N GLU A 215 -10.81 -8.26 -6.16
CA GLU A 215 -10.70 -8.94 -4.86
C GLU A 215 -10.44 -7.94 -3.71
N SER A 216 -9.61 -6.91 -3.94
CA SER A 216 -9.35 -5.87 -2.92
C SER A 216 -10.56 -4.99 -2.66
N LEU A 217 -11.37 -4.70 -3.69
CA LEU A 217 -12.60 -3.93 -3.58
C LEU A 217 -13.71 -4.73 -2.90
N ALA A 218 -13.87 -6.00 -3.25
CA ALA A 218 -14.82 -6.91 -2.61
C ALA A 218 -14.57 -7.00 -1.10
N LYS A 219 -13.32 -7.20 -0.68
CA LYS A 219 -12.95 -7.20 0.76
C LYS A 219 -13.24 -5.88 1.47
N LYS A 220 -13.05 -4.74 0.79
CA LYS A 220 -13.42 -3.43 1.34
C LYS A 220 -14.93 -3.32 1.53
N LYS A 221 -15.71 -3.75 0.52
CA LYS A 221 -17.18 -3.75 0.59
C LYS A 221 -17.67 -4.64 1.73
N GLU A 222 -17.14 -5.85 1.87
CA GLU A 222 -17.46 -6.77 2.98
C GLU A 222 -17.14 -6.19 4.36
N ALA A 223 -15.97 -5.55 4.52
CA ALA A 223 -15.59 -4.92 5.78
C ALA A 223 -16.50 -3.74 6.15
N ILE A 224 -16.92 -2.95 5.16
CA ILE A 224 -17.87 -1.85 5.36
C ILE A 224 -19.25 -2.44 5.72
N SER A 225 -19.74 -3.45 5.01
CA SER A 225 -21.03 -4.08 5.33
C SER A 225 -21.07 -4.75 6.69
N ALA A 226 -19.95 -5.37 7.12
CA ALA A 226 -19.85 -5.98 8.45
C ALA A 226 -19.84 -4.95 9.59
N SER A 227 -19.48 -3.69 9.31
CA SER A 227 -19.45 -2.58 10.27
C SER A 227 -20.62 -1.61 10.12
N ALA A 228 -21.56 -1.90 9.21
CA ALA A 228 -22.72 -1.08 8.91
C ALA A 228 -23.68 -1.06 10.09
N ASN A 229 -23.48 -0.08 10.96
CA ASN A 229 -24.41 0.25 12.04
C ASN A 229 -25.18 1.51 11.62
N LEU A 230 -26.49 1.37 11.41
CA LEU A 230 -27.38 2.52 11.13
C LEU A 230 -27.38 3.55 12.28
N ASN A 231 -26.84 3.21 13.45
CA ASN A 231 -26.64 4.13 14.58
C ASN A 231 -25.29 4.86 14.56
N ALA A 232 -24.46 4.67 13.52
CA ALA A 232 -23.14 5.30 13.37
C ALA A 232 -23.01 6.02 12.02
N LEU A 233 -24.11 6.61 11.54
CA LEU A 233 -24.12 7.39 10.31
C LEU A 233 -23.31 8.68 10.49
N PRO A 234 -22.57 9.15 9.45
CA PRO A 234 -21.96 10.47 9.50
C PRO A 234 -23.07 11.55 9.57
N PRO A 235 -22.81 12.70 10.20
CA PRO A 235 -23.85 13.67 10.56
C PRO A 235 -24.64 14.20 9.35
N CYS A 236 -24.01 14.25 8.16
CA CYS A 236 -24.69 14.65 6.93
C CYS A 236 -25.71 13.60 6.45
N ILE A 237 -25.38 12.31 6.53
CA ILE A 237 -26.27 11.22 6.12
C ILE A 237 -27.33 10.98 7.20
N GLU A 238 -26.96 11.06 8.48
CA GLU A 238 -27.89 10.97 9.61
C GLU A 238 -29.00 12.01 9.50
N LYS A 239 -28.64 13.27 9.18
CA LYS A 239 -29.60 14.34 8.94
C LYS A 239 -30.59 13.97 7.84
N ILE A 240 -30.10 13.63 6.64
CA ILE A 240 -30.95 13.28 5.49
C ILE A 240 -31.85 12.08 5.83
N TYR A 241 -31.32 11.07 6.52
CA TYR A 241 -32.06 9.88 6.93
C TYR A 241 -33.16 10.22 7.95
N SER A 242 -32.89 11.08 8.93
CA SER A 242 -33.87 11.52 9.92
C SER A 242 -35.00 12.37 9.29
N GLU A 243 -34.67 13.25 8.36
CA GLU A 243 -35.65 14.06 7.62
C GLU A 243 -36.56 13.18 6.76
N LEU A 244 -35.99 12.16 6.11
CA LEU A 244 -36.75 11.15 5.36
C LEU A 244 -37.72 10.36 6.27
N LEU A 245 -37.26 9.87 7.42
CA LEU A 245 -38.09 9.12 8.37
C LEU A 245 -39.18 9.99 9.01
N ALA A 246 -38.90 11.28 9.19
CA ALA A 246 -39.89 12.27 9.65
C ALA A 246 -40.93 12.63 8.57
N GLY A 247 -40.86 12.01 7.39
CA GLY A 247 -41.77 12.27 6.27
C GLY A 247 -41.54 13.60 5.56
N GLN A 248 -40.37 14.21 5.76
CA GLN A 248 -40.03 15.46 5.08
C GLN A 248 -39.64 15.20 3.63
N ASN A 249 -39.87 16.21 2.79
CA ASN A 249 -39.47 16.13 1.39
C ASN A 249 -37.97 16.45 1.24
N ILE A 250 -37.14 15.43 1.24
CA ILE A 250 -35.71 15.56 0.93
C ILE A 250 -35.49 15.76 -0.58
N ALA A 251 -34.48 16.56 -0.92
CA ALA A 251 -34.13 16.92 -2.30
C ALA A 251 -33.67 15.68 -3.10
N HIS A 252 -33.82 15.73 -4.42
CA HIS A 252 -33.47 14.59 -5.28
C HIS A 252 -32.00 14.14 -5.12
N MET A 253 -31.07 15.09 -4.98
CA MET A 253 -29.65 14.76 -4.75
C MET A 253 -29.42 14.11 -3.38
N GLU A 254 -30.19 14.48 -2.35
CA GLU A 254 -30.12 13.88 -1.02
C GLU A 254 -30.67 12.45 -1.05
N ARG A 255 -31.74 12.19 -1.81
CA ARG A 255 -32.27 10.85 -2.06
C ARG A 255 -31.22 9.96 -2.73
N PHE A 256 -30.56 10.46 -3.77
CA PHE A 256 -29.47 9.74 -4.44
C PHE A 256 -28.30 9.47 -3.48
N ALA A 257 -27.81 10.50 -2.79
CA ALA A 257 -26.70 10.37 -1.86
C ALA A 257 -26.99 9.36 -0.75
N LEU A 258 -28.19 9.39 -0.16
CA LEU A 258 -28.62 8.45 0.87
C LEU A 258 -28.72 7.02 0.32
N ALA A 259 -29.38 6.80 -0.83
CA ALA A 259 -29.50 5.48 -1.42
C ALA A 259 -28.14 4.89 -1.81
N THR A 260 -27.26 5.70 -2.41
CA THR A 260 -25.88 5.28 -2.74
C THR A 260 -25.08 4.96 -1.49
N PHE A 261 -25.19 5.77 -0.44
CA PHE A 261 -24.49 5.52 0.82
C PHE A 261 -24.97 4.24 1.50
N LEU A 262 -26.29 4.05 1.65
CA LEU A 262 -26.87 2.85 2.27
C LEU A 262 -26.50 1.58 1.49
N ASN A 263 -26.52 1.64 0.16
CA ASN A 263 -26.04 0.54 -0.70
C ASN A 263 -24.53 0.29 -0.53
N ALA A 264 -23.72 1.35 -0.45
CA ALA A 264 -22.27 1.24 -0.27
C ALA A 264 -21.89 0.60 1.07
N ILE A 265 -22.69 0.82 2.12
CA ILE A 265 -22.53 0.14 3.41
C ILE A 265 -23.28 -1.20 3.49
N GLY A 266 -23.82 -1.71 2.39
CA GLY A 266 -24.40 -3.06 2.33
C GLY A 266 -25.77 -3.21 2.99
N VAL A 267 -26.54 -2.14 3.16
CA VAL A 267 -27.95 -2.24 3.55
C VAL A 267 -28.73 -2.94 2.41
N PRO A 268 -29.53 -3.98 2.69
CA PRO A 268 -30.30 -4.68 1.66
C PRO A 268 -31.23 -3.74 0.90
N GLU A 269 -31.41 -3.96 -0.40
CA GLU A 269 -32.28 -3.14 -1.26
C GLU A 269 -33.69 -2.96 -0.66
N ASP A 270 -34.28 -4.03 -0.13
CA ASP A 270 -35.60 -3.98 0.51
C ASP A 270 -35.64 -3.04 1.73
N LYS A 271 -34.55 -2.96 2.49
CA LYS A 271 -34.44 -2.06 3.65
C LYS A 271 -34.22 -0.61 3.23
N ILE A 272 -33.50 -0.39 2.13
CA ILE A 272 -33.40 0.94 1.51
C ILE A 272 -34.80 1.37 1.03
N LEU A 273 -35.52 0.49 0.33
CA LEU A 273 -36.89 0.74 -0.13
C LEU A 273 -37.86 1.06 1.02
N GLU A 274 -37.79 0.30 2.11
CA GLU A 274 -38.58 0.52 3.32
C GLU A 274 -38.32 1.93 3.90
N ALA A 275 -37.07 2.39 3.98
CA ALA A 275 -36.76 3.74 4.44
C ALA A 275 -37.40 4.81 3.56
N PHE A 276 -37.33 4.67 2.23
CA PHE A 276 -37.92 5.62 1.29
C PHE A 276 -39.45 5.60 1.25
N SER A 277 -40.11 4.59 1.85
CA SER A 277 -41.57 4.56 1.97
C SER A 277 -42.14 5.70 2.83
N HIS A 278 -41.31 6.30 3.68
CA HIS A 278 -41.67 7.46 4.50
C HIS A 278 -41.68 8.77 3.70
N ALA A 279 -41.13 8.80 2.47
CA ALA A 279 -41.08 10.01 1.67
C ALA A 279 -42.47 10.49 1.24
N PRO A 280 -42.71 11.81 1.18
CA PRO A 280 -43.94 12.34 0.61
C PRO A 280 -44.05 11.96 -0.88
N ASN A 281 -45.26 11.59 -1.30
CA ASN A 281 -45.58 11.10 -2.65
C ASN A 281 -44.81 9.82 -3.05
N TYR A 282 -44.53 8.94 -2.09
CA TYR A 282 -43.87 7.65 -2.35
C TYR A 282 -44.64 6.82 -3.39
N ASN A 283 -43.92 6.35 -4.41
CA ASN A 283 -44.39 5.37 -5.37
C ASN A 283 -43.39 4.23 -5.44
N GLU A 284 -43.76 3.07 -4.90
CA GLU A 284 -42.88 1.90 -4.77
C GLU A 284 -42.28 1.47 -6.12
N LYS A 285 -43.06 1.46 -7.19
CA LYS A 285 -42.59 1.03 -8.52
C LYS A 285 -41.49 1.95 -9.06
N ILE A 286 -41.68 3.26 -8.91
CA ILE A 286 -40.71 4.27 -9.35
C ILE A 286 -39.48 4.24 -8.45
N THR A 287 -39.66 4.22 -7.14
CA THR A 287 -38.56 4.23 -6.17
C THR A 287 -37.68 2.97 -6.29
N ARG A 288 -38.29 1.79 -6.45
CA ARG A 288 -37.60 0.52 -6.75
C ARG A 288 -36.81 0.60 -8.05
N TYR A 289 -37.36 1.20 -9.10
CA TYR A 289 -36.61 1.39 -10.33
C TYR A 289 -35.36 2.27 -10.15
N HIS A 290 -35.45 3.35 -9.38
CA HIS A 290 -34.28 4.20 -9.12
C HIS A 290 -33.25 3.53 -8.21
N ILE A 291 -33.69 2.86 -7.14
CA ILE A 291 -32.79 2.18 -6.20
C ILE A 291 -32.12 0.99 -6.88
N SER A 292 -32.86 0.15 -7.61
CA SER A 292 -32.27 -1.00 -8.33
C SER A 292 -31.16 -0.56 -9.28
N ARG A 293 -31.29 0.58 -9.97
CA ARG A 293 -30.22 1.15 -10.81
C ARG A 293 -28.98 1.60 -10.04
N ILE A 294 -29.14 2.02 -8.78
CA ILE A 294 -28.02 2.35 -7.89
C ILE A 294 -27.37 1.09 -7.34
N VAL A 295 -28.16 0.05 -7.04
CA VAL A 295 -27.69 -1.23 -6.49
C VAL A 295 -26.96 -2.06 -7.55
N THR A 296 -27.41 -2.02 -8.80
CA THR A 296 -26.82 -2.77 -9.94
C THR A 296 -25.71 -2.02 -10.68
N GLY A 297 -25.54 -0.72 -10.41
CA GLY A 297 -24.56 0.16 -11.06
C GLY A 297 -23.17 0.15 -10.42
#